data_AF-A0A2E2NW99-F1
#
_entry.id   AF-A0A2E2NW99-F1
#
_cell.length_a   1.000
_cell.length_b   1.000
_cell.length_c   1.000
_cell.angle_alpha   90.00
_cell.angle_beta   90.00
_cell.angle_gamma   90.00
#
_symmetry.space_group_name_H-M   'P 1'
#
loop_
_entity.id
_entity.type
_entity.pdbx_description
1 polymer ?
#
loop_
_entity_poly.entity_id
_entity_poly.type
_entity_poly.pdbx_seq_one_letter_code
_entity_poly.pdbx_strand_id
1 'polypeptide(L)'
;MSVKLNNIFSFLKRMDPILFLAIALAHTLPVFLIDGFVTIDGPAHLYNSYLIYQLLFEEAGLAHQFYELNSFWVPNASGHYLLVFLQLIFSPIIAEKVLISGLIIAQAYALRYFWLSFSKAAIYLVYLAFPLIFSLTFFFGFYNYTVGLVFYLLLLGYAIRRWDKLFDMKQDYLFLFVFIGISYFSHSLCFGLALLSLFLLSISIYGKDLKRAFYYNLKLGLIAIPFLIMFLLYLFSMEAAISEWIYSSPAELWGRFTDVATLVAFSSAEEVIYTQIIGIVLLVLLILTIVKTFGKQESGISKKWRFGIYLLLLLIVLYVSLPELTSDGGIITFRIHWFMLLIVIAMISTQRQSRLVKVMALIAIGFAHIMLCTYYWDAQTGRAQDLNHYKALGGQIQPNSVVLPLCDFAWDRKHFSNIVGLKPNTIVLYNYEAPKAYFPLKYKQSGSPKPIIEGVDLYDGHLNFLPKVFNDQSRQVDYLIIHKHDRKFPQMPELKESLETNYELVEKKGSLSLYRMRD
;
A
#
# COMPACT_ATOMS: atom_id res chain seq x y z
N MET A 1 31.58 19.48 -31.96
CA MET A 1 31.06 18.45 -31.02
C MET A 1 29.92 18.97 -30.14
N SER A 2 29.96 20.22 -29.64
CA SER A 2 28.91 20.84 -28.79
C SER A 2 27.52 20.98 -29.46
N VAL A 3 27.45 21.28 -30.76
CA VAL A 3 26.18 21.48 -31.50
C VAL A 3 25.39 20.18 -31.65
N LYS A 4 26.05 19.06 -31.98
CA LYS A 4 25.39 17.73 -32.07
C LYS A 4 24.83 17.28 -30.72
N LEU A 5 25.54 17.55 -29.63
CA LEU A 5 25.10 17.25 -28.27
C LEU A 5 23.89 18.10 -27.85
N ASN A 6 23.86 19.39 -28.17
CA ASN A 6 22.70 20.25 -27.86
C ASN A 6 21.43 19.83 -28.62
N ASN A 7 21.57 19.34 -29.86
CA ASN A 7 20.46 18.80 -30.64
C ASN A 7 19.89 17.50 -30.03
N ILE A 8 20.73 16.65 -29.43
CA ILE A 8 20.28 15.46 -28.71
C ILE A 8 19.48 15.84 -27.46
N PHE A 9 19.93 16.83 -26.67
CA PHE A 9 19.19 17.26 -25.48
C PHE A 9 17.86 17.94 -25.79
N SER A 10 17.78 18.74 -26.86
CA SER A 10 16.53 19.36 -27.27
C SER A 10 15.52 18.31 -27.76
N PHE A 11 15.99 17.28 -28.47
CA PHE A 11 15.21 16.11 -28.87
C PHE A 11 14.71 15.30 -27.66
N LEU A 12 15.60 14.94 -26.72
CA LEU A 12 15.23 14.21 -25.49
C LEU A 12 14.20 14.98 -24.65
N LYS A 13 14.31 16.31 -24.58
CA LYS A 13 13.33 17.15 -23.88
C LYS A 13 11.95 17.12 -24.55
N ARG A 14 11.88 17.03 -25.89
CA ARG A 14 10.61 16.88 -26.63
C ARG A 14 10.01 15.48 -26.43
N MET A 15 10.86 14.46 -26.32
CA MET A 15 10.44 13.08 -26.08
C MET A 15 10.11 12.77 -24.61
N ASP A 16 10.43 13.65 -23.65
CA ASP A 16 10.25 13.39 -22.21
C ASP A 16 8.87 12.84 -21.82
N PRO A 17 7.72 13.33 -22.33
CA PRO A 17 6.42 12.73 -22.04
C PRO A 17 6.30 11.28 -22.54
N ILE A 18 6.81 11.00 -23.74
CA ILE A 18 6.76 9.67 -24.37
C ILE A 18 7.70 8.71 -23.65
N LEU A 19 8.91 9.16 -23.32
CA LEU A 19 9.90 8.37 -22.58
C LEU A 19 9.37 8.02 -21.18
N PHE A 20 8.80 8.98 -20.47
CA PHE A 20 8.22 8.74 -19.16
C PHE A 20 7.06 7.73 -19.22
N LEU A 21 6.18 7.86 -20.23
CA LEU A 21 5.10 6.89 -20.45
C LEU A 21 5.65 5.49 -20.76
N ALA A 22 6.61 5.40 -21.67
CA ALA A 22 7.24 4.12 -22.04
C ALA A 22 7.88 3.44 -20.83
N ILE A 23 8.57 4.20 -19.97
CA ILE A 23 9.16 3.65 -18.74
C ILE A 23 8.07 3.27 -17.74
N ALA A 24 7.00 4.06 -17.58
CA ALA A 24 5.88 3.71 -16.70
C ALA A 24 5.20 2.40 -17.15
N LEU A 25 4.98 2.22 -18.44
CA LEU A 25 4.44 0.98 -19.02
C LEU A 25 5.43 -0.19 -18.89
N ALA A 26 6.73 0.04 -19.06
CA ALA A 26 7.74 -1.00 -18.86
C ALA A 26 7.70 -1.55 -17.41
N HIS A 27 7.45 -0.69 -16.43
CA HIS A 27 7.34 -1.11 -15.02
C HIS A 27 6.06 -1.89 -14.69
N THR A 28 5.05 -1.93 -15.57
CA THR A 28 3.89 -2.82 -15.39
C THR A 28 4.13 -4.21 -15.97
N LEU A 29 5.15 -4.40 -16.81
CA LEU A 29 5.40 -5.68 -17.47
C LEU A 29 5.57 -6.86 -16.50
N PRO A 30 6.30 -6.76 -15.36
CA PRO A 30 6.43 -7.89 -14.43
C PRO A 30 5.10 -8.43 -13.91
N VAL A 31 4.08 -7.58 -13.77
CA VAL A 31 2.73 -7.97 -13.31
C VAL A 31 2.08 -8.99 -14.26
N PHE A 32 2.42 -8.90 -15.55
CA PHE A 32 1.88 -9.78 -16.59
C PHE A 32 2.82 -10.93 -16.96
N LEU A 33 4.13 -10.67 -16.97
CA LEU A 33 5.14 -11.66 -17.37
C LEU A 33 5.40 -12.72 -16.30
N ILE A 34 5.26 -12.38 -15.01
CA ILE A 34 5.37 -13.34 -13.92
C ILE A 34 3.99 -13.93 -13.67
N ASP A 35 3.76 -15.16 -14.12
CA ASP A 35 2.50 -15.87 -13.86
C ASP A 35 2.38 -16.21 -12.37
N GLY A 36 1.51 -15.49 -11.65
CA GLY A 36 1.44 -15.53 -10.19
C GLY A 36 2.16 -14.37 -9.50
N PHE A 37 2.47 -13.27 -10.21
CA PHE A 37 2.88 -12.02 -9.57
C PHE A 37 1.95 -11.69 -8.39
N VAL A 38 2.53 -11.41 -7.22
CA VAL A 38 1.75 -11.26 -6.00
C VAL A 38 2.40 -10.29 -5.01
N THR A 39 1.57 -9.51 -4.35
CA THR A 39 1.92 -8.71 -3.17
C THR A 39 1.50 -9.45 -1.90
N ILE A 40 2.11 -9.16 -0.76
CA ILE A 40 1.92 -9.96 0.47
C ILE A 40 0.45 -10.02 0.89
N ASP A 41 -0.23 -8.87 1.01
CA ASP A 41 -1.64 -8.79 1.40
C ASP A 41 -2.61 -8.87 0.20
N GLY A 42 -2.08 -8.90 -1.03
CA GLY A 42 -2.86 -8.90 -2.27
C GLY A 42 -3.92 -10.02 -2.32
N PRO A 43 -3.55 -11.29 -2.07
CA PRO A 43 -4.50 -12.40 -2.01
C PRO A 43 -5.66 -12.20 -1.04
N ALA A 44 -5.42 -11.58 0.11
CA ALA A 44 -6.47 -11.32 1.08
C ALA A 44 -7.37 -10.16 0.63
N HIS A 45 -6.81 -9.08 0.09
CA HIS A 45 -7.59 -7.99 -0.49
C HIS A 45 -8.46 -8.48 -1.66
N LEU A 46 -7.88 -9.34 -2.51
CA LEU A 46 -8.57 -9.92 -3.65
C LEU A 46 -9.73 -10.83 -3.20
N TYR A 47 -9.47 -11.74 -2.27
CA TYR A 47 -10.51 -12.61 -1.71
C TYR A 47 -11.63 -11.82 -1.02
N ASN A 48 -11.29 -10.85 -0.17
CA ASN A 48 -12.31 -10.03 0.50
C ASN A 48 -13.11 -9.18 -0.50
N SER A 49 -12.47 -8.63 -1.54
CA SER A 49 -13.19 -7.93 -2.60
C SER A 49 -14.13 -8.86 -3.38
N TYR A 50 -13.74 -10.12 -3.60
CA TYR A 50 -14.59 -11.10 -4.27
C TYR A 50 -15.77 -11.54 -3.39
N LEU A 51 -15.59 -11.65 -2.07
CA LEU A 51 -16.69 -11.84 -1.13
C LEU A 51 -17.66 -10.64 -1.15
N ILE A 52 -17.15 -9.40 -1.18
CA ILE A 52 -17.99 -8.19 -1.32
C ILE A 52 -18.78 -8.23 -2.63
N TYR A 53 -18.15 -8.62 -3.74
CA TYR A 53 -18.82 -8.81 -5.01
C TYR A 53 -19.98 -9.80 -4.89
N GLN A 54 -19.75 -10.97 -4.28
CA GLN A 54 -20.80 -11.98 -4.08
C GLN A 54 -21.94 -11.46 -3.20
N LEU A 55 -21.63 -10.75 -2.11
CA LEU A 55 -22.64 -10.16 -1.24
C LEU A 55 -23.53 -9.13 -1.94
N LEU A 56 -22.97 -8.38 -2.90
CA LEU A 56 -23.66 -7.31 -3.61
C LEU A 56 -24.43 -7.79 -4.85
N PHE A 57 -23.91 -8.80 -5.55
CA PHE A 57 -24.37 -9.13 -6.91
C PHE A 57 -24.78 -10.59 -7.12
N GLU A 58 -24.50 -11.50 -6.19
CA GLU A 58 -24.89 -12.91 -6.28
C GLU A 58 -26.04 -13.26 -5.32
N GLU A 59 -26.73 -14.38 -5.60
CA GLU A 59 -27.78 -14.89 -4.73
C GLU A 59 -27.23 -15.27 -3.34
N ALA A 60 -28.11 -15.23 -2.34
CA ALA A 60 -27.75 -15.53 -0.96
C ALA A 60 -27.19 -16.96 -0.83
N GLY A 61 -25.89 -17.05 -0.55
CA GLY A 61 -25.18 -18.32 -0.39
C GLY A 61 -24.41 -18.41 0.92
N LEU A 62 -23.36 -19.24 0.92
CA LEU A 62 -22.53 -19.42 2.11
C LEU A 62 -21.84 -18.12 2.53
N ALA A 63 -21.46 -17.25 1.59
CA ALA A 63 -20.85 -15.95 1.88
C ALA A 63 -21.74 -15.08 2.78
N HIS A 64 -23.06 -14.99 2.52
CA HIS A 64 -24.04 -14.22 3.30
C HIS A 64 -24.31 -14.77 4.71
N GLN A 65 -23.88 -16.01 4.98
CA GLN A 65 -23.96 -16.63 6.30
C GLN A 65 -22.75 -16.23 7.16
N PHE A 66 -21.58 -16.05 6.56
CA PHE A 66 -20.34 -15.75 7.27
C PHE A 66 -20.06 -14.25 7.39
N TYR A 67 -20.38 -13.48 6.35
CA TYR A 67 -19.90 -12.12 6.19
C TYR A 67 -21.04 -11.14 5.95
N GLU A 68 -20.77 -9.89 6.30
CA GLU A 68 -21.59 -8.73 5.94
C GLU A 68 -20.70 -7.53 5.61
N LEU A 69 -21.27 -6.57 4.89
CA LEU A 69 -20.59 -5.31 4.64
C LEU A 69 -20.46 -4.53 5.95
N ASN A 70 -19.33 -3.85 6.11
CA ASN A 70 -19.17 -2.93 7.21
C ASN A 70 -20.17 -1.77 7.05
N SER A 71 -21.05 -1.60 8.04
CA SER A 71 -22.05 -0.54 8.04
C SER A 71 -21.42 0.85 8.19
N PHE A 72 -20.19 0.90 8.71
CA PHE A 72 -19.42 2.12 8.80
C PHE A 72 -18.59 2.34 7.53
N TRP A 73 -18.57 3.58 7.06
CA TRP A 73 -17.77 4.02 5.93
C TRP A 73 -16.30 4.16 6.33
N VAL A 74 -15.58 3.05 6.41
CA VAL A 74 -14.21 3.00 6.89
C VAL A 74 -13.21 3.68 5.95
N PRO A 75 -12.12 4.27 6.48
CA PRO A 75 -11.12 4.97 5.69
C PRO A 75 -10.18 4.04 4.92
N ASN A 76 -10.44 2.73 4.85
CA ASN A 76 -9.58 1.73 4.20
C ASN A 76 -10.42 0.84 3.27
N ALA A 77 -11.22 1.47 2.40
CA ALA A 77 -12.22 0.79 1.57
C ALA A 77 -11.99 0.94 0.06
N SER A 78 -11.33 2.01 -0.37
CA SER A 78 -11.18 2.36 -1.80
C SER A 78 -10.62 1.22 -2.67
N GLY A 79 -9.58 0.52 -2.23
CA GLY A 79 -8.92 -0.56 -2.95
C GLY A 79 -9.83 -1.77 -3.16
N HIS A 80 -10.57 -2.15 -2.12
CA HIS A 80 -11.56 -3.23 -2.20
C HIS A 80 -12.68 -2.89 -3.17
N TYR A 81 -13.26 -1.68 -3.09
CA TYR A 81 -14.34 -1.30 -4.00
C TYR A 81 -13.85 -1.08 -5.43
N LEU A 82 -12.61 -0.64 -5.65
CA LEU A 82 -11.99 -0.63 -6.97
C LEU A 82 -11.83 -2.05 -7.53
N LEU A 83 -11.42 -3.02 -6.72
CA LEU A 83 -11.36 -4.43 -7.13
C LEU A 83 -12.75 -4.98 -7.47
N VAL A 84 -13.77 -4.71 -6.63
CA VAL A 84 -15.17 -5.10 -6.89
C VAL A 84 -15.64 -4.53 -8.22
N PHE A 85 -15.38 -3.23 -8.47
CA PHE A 85 -15.74 -2.59 -9.74
C PHE A 85 -15.05 -3.25 -10.93
N LEU A 86 -13.76 -3.57 -10.82
CA LEU A 86 -13.02 -4.27 -11.88
C LEU A 86 -13.53 -5.70 -12.10
N GLN A 87 -14.01 -6.37 -11.04
CA GLN A 87 -14.58 -7.71 -11.11
C GLN A 87 -15.94 -7.78 -11.83
N LEU A 88 -16.60 -6.64 -12.04
CA LEU A 88 -17.78 -6.56 -12.93
C LEU A 88 -17.42 -6.88 -14.39
N ILE A 89 -16.15 -6.74 -14.78
CA ILE A 89 -15.67 -6.83 -16.16
C ILE A 89 -14.66 -7.97 -16.31
N PHE A 90 -13.83 -8.19 -15.29
CA PHE A 90 -12.70 -9.11 -15.32
C PHE A 90 -12.84 -10.22 -14.27
N SER A 91 -12.17 -11.36 -14.49
CA SER A 91 -11.99 -12.33 -13.40
C SER A 91 -11.17 -11.72 -12.25
N PRO A 92 -11.30 -12.22 -11.00
CA PRO A 92 -10.60 -11.65 -9.85
C PRO A 92 -9.09 -11.45 -10.08
N ILE A 93 -8.40 -12.47 -10.62
CA ILE A 93 -6.95 -12.39 -10.89
C ILE A 93 -6.61 -11.31 -11.92
N ILE A 94 -7.42 -11.15 -12.97
CA ILE A 94 -7.19 -10.11 -13.99
C ILE A 94 -7.50 -8.73 -13.39
N ALA A 95 -8.56 -8.61 -12.57
CA ALA A 95 -8.91 -7.37 -11.87
C ALA A 95 -7.76 -6.87 -10.99
N GLU A 96 -7.11 -7.75 -10.23
CA GLU A 96 -5.94 -7.40 -9.41
C GLU A 96 -4.75 -6.93 -10.28
N LYS A 97 -4.43 -7.65 -11.36
CA LYS A 97 -3.36 -7.23 -12.29
C LYS A 97 -3.61 -5.85 -12.90
N VAL A 98 -4.86 -5.57 -13.27
CA VAL A 98 -5.28 -4.26 -13.78
C VAL A 98 -5.16 -3.19 -12.70
N LEU A 99 -5.59 -3.47 -11.47
CA LEU A 99 -5.44 -2.54 -10.35
C LEU A 99 -3.97 -2.20 -10.08
N ILE A 100 -3.12 -3.21 -9.90
CA ILE A 100 -1.68 -3.02 -9.62
C ILE A 100 -1.02 -2.19 -10.73
N SER A 101 -1.30 -2.52 -11.99
CA SER A 101 -0.79 -1.77 -13.15
C SER A 101 -1.28 -0.31 -13.14
N GLY A 102 -2.57 -0.11 -12.83
CA GLY A 102 -3.16 1.21 -12.66
C GLY A 102 -2.49 2.01 -11.54
N LEU A 103 -2.19 1.38 -10.40
CA LEU A 103 -1.51 2.02 -9.28
C LEU A 103 -0.07 2.43 -9.62
N ILE A 104 0.70 1.57 -10.30
CA ILE A 104 2.07 1.89 -10.78
C ILE A 104 2.04 3.15 -11.65
N ILE A 105 1.14 3.20 -12.65
CA ILE A 105 1.03 4.33 -13.57
C ILE A 105 0.52 5.57 -12.83
N ALA A 106 -0.55 5.45 -12.05
CA ALA A 106 -1.16 6.56 -11.32
C ALA A 106 -0.17 7.20 -10.34
N GLN A 107 0.59 6.39 -9.59
CA GLN A 107 1.61 6.87 -8.67
C GLN A 107 2.76 7.57 -9.41
N ALA A 108 3.23 7.01 -10.54
CA ALA A 108 4.27 7.65 -11.35
C ALA A 108 3.84 9.05 -11.82
N TYR A 109 2.62 9.18 -12.34
CA TYR A 109 2.10 10.45 -12.84
C TYR A 109 1.74 11.42 -11.71
N ALA A 110 1.25 10.94 -10.57
CA ALA A 110 0.97 11.77 -9.41
C ALA A 110 2.26 12.36 -8.81
N LEU A 111 3.32 11.55 -8.69
CA LEU A 111 4.66 12.01 -8.29
C LEU A 111 5.21 13.07 -9.25
N ARG A 112 5.16 12.78 -10.57
CA ARG A 112 5.55 13.74 -11.60
C ARG A 112 4.75 15.04 -11.50
N TYR A 113 3.44 14.96 -11.32
CA TYR A 113 2.57 16.13 -11.17
C TYR A 113 2.91 16.95 -9.93
N PHE A 114 3.14 16.29 -8.78
CA PHE A 114 3.51 16.92 -7.53
C PHE A 114 4.87 17.61 -7.63
N TRP A 115 5.94 16.94 -8.05
CA TRP A 115 7.26 17.57 -8.11
C TRP A 115 7.32 18.73 -9.12
N LEU A 116 6.63 18.61 -10.25
CA LEU A 116 6.53 19.70 -11.22
C LEU A 116 5.70 20.90 -10.72
N SER A 117 5.00 20.78 -9.58
CA SER A 117 4.35 21.91 -8.91
C SER A 117 5.37 22.76 -8.15
N PHE A 118 6.46 22.16 -7.67
CA PHE A 118 7.56 22.87 -7.03
C PHE A 118 8.41 23.62 -8.04
N SER A 119 8.91 22.93 -9.08
CA SER A 119 9.74 23.55 -10.10
C SER A 119 9.86 22.68 -11.35
N LYS A 120 10.12 23.32 -12.50
CA LYS A 120 10.51 22.64 -13.74
C LYS A 120 12.04 22.63 -13.96
N ALA A 121 12.82 23.16 -13.01
CA ALA A 121 14.26 23.36 -13.15
C ALA A 121 15.06 22.05 -13.23
N ALA A 122 14.57 21.00 -12.60
CA ALA A 122 15.21 19.69 -12.52
C ALA A 122 14.25 18.57 -12.96
N ILE A 123 13.72 18.68 -14.19
CA ILE A 123 12.74 17.72 -14.74
C ILE A 123 13.23 16.27 -14.68
N TYR A 124 14.54 16.01 -14.76
CA TYR A 124 15.11 14.66 -14.68
C TYR A 124 14.83 13.95 -13.34
N LEU A 125 14.53 14.69 -12.26
CA LEU A 125 14.19 14.08 -10.97
C LEU A 125 12.84 13.38 -10.99
N VAL A 126 11.97 13.65 -11.98
CA VAL A 126 10.68 12.94 -12.07
C VAL A 126 10.87 11.45 -12.33
N TYR A 127 12.00 11.03 -12.90
CA TYR A 127 12.33 9.62 -13.09
C TYR A 127 12.68 8.91 -11.78
N LEU A 128 12.84 9.63 -10.66
CA LEU A 128 12.90 9.04 -9.32
C LEU A 128 11.56 8.47 -8.85
N ALA A 129 10.48 8.73 -9.61
CA ALA A 129 9.21 8.09 -9.33
C ALA A 129 9.33 6.57 -9.36
N PHE A 130 10.11 6.01 -10.28
CA PHE A 130 10.19 4.56 -10.48
C PHE A 130 10.77 3.79 -9.28
N PRO A 131 11.93 4.14 -8.71
CA PRO A 131 12.39 3.48 -7.48
C PRO A 131 11.43 3.71 -6.29
N LEU A 132 10.75 4.86 -6.21
CA LEU A 132 9.80 5.15 -5.12
C LEU A 132 8.48 4.38 -5.21
N ILE A 133 8.10 3.90 -6.40
CA ILE A 133 6.90 3.08 -6.61
C ILE A 133 7.10 1.69 -6.02
N PHE A 134 8.28 1.08 -6.23
CA PHE A 134 8.61 -0.25 -5.71
C PHE A 134 9.10 -0.17 -4.25
N SER A 135 8.32 0.50 -3.41
CA SER A 135 8.53 0.58 -1.97
C SER A 135 8.04 -0.67 -1.26
N LEU A 136 8.41 -0.81 0.02
CA LEU A 136 7.86 -1.80 0.95
C LEU A 136 6.33 -1.81 0.88
N THR A 137 5.69 -0.64 0.94
CA THR A 137 4.23 -0.52 0.96
C THR A 137 3.56 -1.04 -0.32
N PHE A 138 4.23 -0.94 -1.48
CA PHE A 138 3.74 -1.52 -2.73
C PHE A 138 3.80 -3.04 -2.68
N PHE A 139 4.93 -3.63 -2.30
CA PHE A 139 5.08 -5.08 -2.24
C PHE A 139 4.28 -5.74 -1.13
N PHE A 140 4.00 -5.01 -0.05
CA PHE A 140 3.06 -5.45 0.99
C PHE A 140 1.63 -5.49 0.48
N GLY A 141 1.31 -4.81 -0.62
CA GLY A 141 -0.03 -4.82 -1.20
C GLY A 141 -0.97 -3.80 -0.56
N PHE A 142 -0.45 -2.72 0.03
CA PHE A 142 -1.30 -1.68 0.65
C PHE A 142 -2.03 -0.82 -0.40
N TYR A 143 -2.97 -1.41 -1.15
CA TYR A 143 -3.66 -0.77 -2.27
C TYR A 143 -4.41 0.48 -1.83
N ASN A 144 -5.14 0.39 -0.72
CA ASN A 144 -5.84 1.50 -0.08
C ASN A 144 -4.90 2.69 0.23
N TYR A 145 -3.74 2.42 0.85
CA TYR A 145 -2.71 3.43 1.09
C TYR A 145 -2.20 4.05 -0.22
N THR A 146 -1.90 3.23 -1.22
CA THR A 146 -1.37 3.71 -2.52
C THR A 146 -2.38 4.57 -3.27
N VAL A 147 -3.66 4.21 -3.25
CA VAL A 147 -4.75 5.07 -3.76
C VAL A 147 -4.76 6.40 -2.99
N GLY A 148 -4.79 6.36 -1.66
CA GLY A 148 -4.76 7.57 -0.83
C GLY A 148 -3.55 8.45 -1.10
N LEU A 149 -2.39 7.84 -1.33
CA LEU A 149 -1.16 8.53 -1.68
C LEU A 149 -1.23 9.22 -3.06
N VAL A 150 -1.79 8.57 -4.08
CA VAL A 150 -2.03 9.17 -5.40
C VAL A 150 -2.88 10.43 -5.26
N PHE A 151 -4.02 10.34 -4.56
CA PHE A 151 -4.92 11.47 -4.40
C PHE A 151 -4.33 12.58 -3.51
N TYR A 152 -3.55 12.24 -2.48
CA TYR A 152 -2.75 13.20 -1.71
C TYR A 152 -1.80 14.00 -2.59
N LEU A 153 -1.04 13.33 -3.46
CA LEU A 153 -0.06 13.97 -4.36
C LEU A 153 -0.74 14.89 -5.39
N LEU A 154 -1.86 14.45 -5.97
CA LEU A 154 -2.64 15.25 -6.90
C LEU A 154 -3.27 16.47 -6.21
N LEU A 155 -3.83 16.28 -5.02
CA LEU A 155 -4.42 17.34 -4.20
C LEU A 155 -3.40 18.43 -3.88
N LEU A 156 -2.23 18.06 -3.36
CA LEU A 156 -1.19 19.02 -3.04
C LEU A 156 -0.57 19.65 -4.29
N GLY A 157 -0.31 18.85 -5.34
CA GLY A 157 0.20 19.38 -6.59
C GLY A 157 -0.73 20.44 -7.19
N TYR A 158 -2.04 20.25 -7.08
CA TYR A 158 -3.05 21.20 -7.54
C TYR A 158 -3.06 22.46 -6.68
N ALA A 159 -3.12 22.28 -5.35
CA ALA A 159 -3.13 23.38 -4.39
C ALA A 159 -1.87 24.26 -4.54
N ILE A 160 -0.67 23.68 -4.66
CA ILE A 160 0.58 24.42 -4.84
C ILE A 160 0.59 25.24 -6.14
N ARG A 161 0.03 24.71 -7.23
CA ARG A 161 -0.03 25.41 -8.53
C ARG A 161 -1.02 26.56 -8.54
N ARG A 162 -2.12 26.42 -7.79
CA ARG A 162 -3.23 27.38 -7.81
C ARG A 162 -3.32 28.25 -6.57
N TRP A 163 -2.47 28.07 -5.56
CA TRP A 163 -2.68 28.64 -4.23
C TRP A 163 -3.07 30.13 -4.20
N ASP A 164 -2.33 30.98 -4.93
CA ASP A 164 -2.61 32.42 -4.95
C ASP A 164 -4.00 32.77 -5.53
N LYS A 165 -4.61 31.83 -6.28
CA LYS A 165 -5.94 31.88 -6.93
C LYS A 165 -6.87 30.74 -6.46
N LEU A 166 -6.50 30.05 -5.38
CA LEU A 166 -7.28 28.91 -4.90
C LEU A 166 -8.57 29.47 -4.30
N PHE A 167 -9.70 28.88 -4.68
CA PHE A 167 -11.06 29.34 -4.36
C PHE A 167 -11.61 30.45 -5.28
N ASP A 168 -10.89 30.85 -6.32
CA ASP A 168 -11.41 31.80 -7.31
C ASP A 168 -12.47 31.15 -8.22
N MET A 169 -12.46 29.82 -8.35
CA MET A 169 -13.36 29.07 -9.23
C MET A 169 -14.17 28.04 -8.45
N LYS A 170 -15.45 27.83 -8.83
CA LYS A 170 -16.31 26.77 -8.26
C LYS A 170 -15.68 25.37 -8.37
N GLN A 171 -14.89 25.15 -9.43
CA GLN A 171 -14.16 23.91 -9.65
C GLN A 171 -13.10 23.63 -8.57
N ASP A 172 -12.50 24.66 -7.97
CA ASP A 172 -11.52 24.48 -6.89
C ASP A 172 -12.19 23.81 -5.68
N TYR A 173 -13.41 24.25 -5.33
CA TYR A 173 -14.18 23.69 -4.22
C TYR A 173 -14.57 22.23 -4.45
N LEU A 174 -15.08 21.91 -5.65
CA LEU A 174 -15.44 20.55 -6.02
C LEU A 174 -14.20 19.63 -6.01
N PHE A 175 -13.10 20.10 -6.60
CA PHE A 175 -11.85 19.36 -6.64
C PHE A 175 -11.34 19.05 -5.23
N LEU A 176 -11.29 20.06 -4.34
CA LEU A 176 -10.87 19.89 -2.96
C LEU A 176 -11.79 18.92 -2.20
N PHE A 177 -13.11 19.07 -2.32
CA PHE A 177 -14.08 18.20 -1.67
C PHE A 177 -13.90 16.73 -2.09
N VAL A 178 -13.84 16.47 -3.39
CA VAL A 178 -13.69 15.11 -3.93
C VAL A 178 -12.36 14.50 -3.52
N PHE A 179 -11.25 15.23 -3.64
CA PHE A 179 -9.93 14.67 -3.38
C PHE A 179 -9.65 14.48 -1.88
N ILE A 180 -10.17 15.37 -1.02
CA ILE A 180 -10.14 15.17 0.44
C ILE A 180 -11.00 13.96 0.81
N GLY A 181 -12.19 13.83 0.22
CA GLY A 181 -13.07 12.69 0.45
C GLY A 181 -12.44 11.36 0.03
N ILE A 182 -11.90 11.28 -1.19
CA ILE A 182 -11.20 10.07 -1.65
C ILE A 182 -10.01 9.76 -0.73
N SER A 183 -9.25 10.78 -0.30
CA SER A 183 -8.15 10.56 0.64
C SER A 183 -8.63 9.92 1.95
N TYR A 184 -9.80 10.34 2.47
CA TYR A 184 -10.44 9.73 3.64
C TYR A 184 -10.80 8.26 3.39
N PHE A 185 -11.60 7.96 2.36
CA PHE A 185 -12.04 6.58 2.06
C PHE A 185 -10.89 5.63 1.66
N SER A 186 -9.73 6.19 1.33
CA SER A 186 -8.56 5.42 0.92
C SER A 186 -7.63 5.09 2.07
N HIS A 187 -7.21 6.07 2.87
CA HIS A 187 -6.41 5.78 4.05
C HIS A 187 -6.40 6.95 5.06
N SER A 188 -6.61 6.64 6.33
CA SER A 188 -6.54 7.56 7.49
C SER A 188 -5.27 8.44 7.51
N LEU A 189 -4.08 7.83 7.40
CA LEU A 189 -2.79 8.53 7.34
C LEU A 189 -2.70 9.52 6.17
N CYS A 190 -3.09 9.10 4.96
CA CYS A 190 -3.06 9.97 3.79
C CYS A 190 -4.02 11.15 3.94
N PHE A 191 -5.21 10.91 4.49
CA PHE A 191 -6.18 11.96 4.82
C PHE A 191 -5.64 12.96 5.84
N GLY A 192 -5.11 12.49 6.98
CA GLY A 192 -4.53 13.35 8.01
C GLY A 192 -3.38 14.18 7.47
N LEU A 193 -2.45 13.55 6.74
CA LEU A 193 -1.33 14.25 6.10
C LEU A 193 -1.80 15.25 5.03
N ALA A 194 -2.86 14.95 4.28
CA ALA A 194 -3.43 15.89 3.30
C ALA A 194 -3.89 17.19 3.97
N LEU A 195 -4.69 17.08 5.03
CA LEU A 195 -5.20 18.23 5.77
C LEU A 195 -4.08 19.05 6.41
N LEU A 196 -3.13 18.38 7.09
CA LEU A 196 -1.97 19.03 7.69
C LEU A 196 -1.09 19.73 6.65
N SER A 197 -0.87 19.09 5.49
CA SER A 197 -0.08 19.66 4.41
C SER A 197 -0.75 20.89 3.80
N LEU A 198 -2.07 20.87 3.59
CA LEU A 198 -2.82 22.04 3.11
C LEU A 198 -2.79 23.19 4.12
N PHE A 199 -2.92 22.88 5.41
CA PHE A 199 -2.78 23.86 6.49
C PHE A 199 -1.40 24.52 6.51
N LEU A 200 -0.33 23.71 6.44
CA LEU A 200 1.04 24.21 6.39
C LEU A 200 1.30 25.03 5.14
N LEU A 201 0.75 24.63 3.99
CA LEU A 201 0.88 25.38 2.74
C LEU A 201 0.29 26.80 2.86
N SER A 202 -0.85 26.94 3.55
CA SER A 202 -1.44 28.24 3.87
C SER A 202 -0.50 29.13 4.68
N ILE A 203 0.08 28.57 5.75
CA ILE A 203 1.02 29.29 6.61
C ILE A 203 2.29 29.66 5.85
N SER A 204 2.84 28.75 5.04
CA SER A 204 4.04 29.01 4.26
C SER A 204 3.86 30.12 3.23
N ILE A 205 2.66 30.28 2.69
CA ILE A 205 2.38 31.28 1.66
C ILE A 205 2.02 32.63 2.29
N TYR A 206 1.16 32.63 3.29
CA TYR A 206 0.60 33.82 3.91
C TYR A 206 1.21 34.15 5.28
N GLY A 207 2.32 33.55 5.71
CA GLY A 207 2.79 33.66 7.11
C GLY A 207 2.99 35.06 7.71
N LYS A 208 3.03 36.14 6.91
CA LYS A 208 2.98 37.54 7.42
C LYS A 208 1.55 38.11 7.56
N ASP A 209 0.59 37.53 6.85
CA ASP A 209 -0.84 37.85 6.84
C ASP A 209 -1.64 36.68 7.45
N LEU A 210 -1.64 36.63 8.79
CA LEU A 210 -2.33 35.58 9.55
C LEU A 210 -3.84 35.56 9.30
N LYS A 211 -4.45 36.72 9.01
CA LYS A 211 -5.88 36.82 8.72
C LYS A 211 -6.22 36.08 7.43
N ARG A 212 -5.42 36.27 6.37
CA ARG A 212 -5.61 35.55 5.11
C ARG A 212 -5.31 34.06 5.26
N ALA A 213 -4.25 33.69 5.99
CA ALA A 213 -3.98 32.28 6.29
C ALA A 213 -5.16 31.60 7.01
N PHE A 214 -5.73 32.27 8.02
CA PHE A 214 -6.90 31.81 8.75
C PHE A 214 -8.12 31.63 7.84
N TYR A 215 -8.42 32.60 6.97
CA TYR A 215 -9.57 32.52 6.06
C TYR A 215 -9.47 31.34 5.06
N TYR A 216 -8.27 31.10 4.49
CA TYR A 216 -8.06 29.93 3.62
C TYR A 216 -8.23 28.62 4.39
N ASN A 217 -7.69 28.54 5.61
CA ASN A 217 -7.83 27.37 6.47
C ASN A 217 -9.27 27.15 6.93
N LEU A 218 -10.05 28.21 7.16
CA LEU A 218 -11.47 28.13 7.47
C LEU A 218 -12.24 27.52 6.29
N LYS A 219 -12.00 27.99 5.06
CA LYS A 219 -12.61 27.40 3.86
C LYS A 219 -12.26 25.91 3.69
N LEU A 220 -10.98 25.57 3.85
CA LEU A 220 -10.53 24.17 3.81
C LEU A 220 -11.20 23.33 4.89
N GLY A 221 -11.30 23.86 6.12
CA GLY A 221 -11.99 23.24 7.24
C GLY A 221 -13.45 22.96 6.90
N LEU A 222 -14.18 23.96 6.39
CA LEU A 222 -15.58 23.81 5.97
C LEU A 222 -15.78 22.72 4.91
N ILE A 223 -14.87 22.63 3.92
CA ILE A 223 -14.90 21.57 2.91
C ILE A 223 -14.64 20.19 3.53
N ALA A 224 -13.75 20.12 4.52
CA ALA A 224 -13.35 18.88 5.18
C ALA A 224 -14.32 18.40 6.27
N ILE A 225 -15.27 19.23 6.73
CA ILE A 225 -16.19 18.90 7.84
C ILE A 225 -16.84 17.52 7.71
N PRO A 226 -17.47 17.14 6.56
CA PRO A 226 -18.14 15.84 6.47
C PRO A 226 -17.17 14.69 6.72
N PHE A 227 -15.98 14.77 6.14
CA PHE A 227 -14.95 13.73 6.26
C PHE A 227 -14.27 13.74 7.63
N LEU A 228 -14.14 14.91 8.28
CA LEU A 228 -13.67 15.02 9.66
C LEU A 228 -14.67 14.40 10.64
N ILE A 229 -15.97 14.63 10.46
CA ILE A 229 -17.01 13.98 11.27
C ILE A 229 -16.93 12.48 11.09
N MET A 230 -16.86 11.99 9.85
CA MET A 230 -16.71 10.56 9.59
C MET A 230 -15.42 9.99 10.18
N PHE A 231 -14.30 10.72 10.11
CA PHE A 231 -13.05 10.31 10.73
C PHE A 231 -13.13 10.26 12.26
N LEU A 232 -13.77 11.22 12.90
CA LEU A 232 -13.97 11.20 14.36
C LEU A 232 -14.90 10.06 14.77
N LEU A 233 -16.02 9.86 14.07
CA LEU A 233 -16.93 8.74 14.30
C LEU A 233 -16.22 7.40 14.11
N TYR A 234 -15.36 7.29 13.10
CA TYR A 234 -14.50 6.12 12.89
C TYR A 234 -13.60 5.84 14.10
N LEU A 235 -12.89 6.86 14.58
CA LEU A 235 -12.02 6.74 15.76
C LEU A 235 -12.80 6.34 17.02
N PHE A 236 -14.03 6.82 17.19
CA PHE A 236 -14.91 6.39 18.30
C PHE A 236 -15.49 5.00 18.10
N SER A 237 -15.65 4.53 16.85
CA SER A 237 -16.17 3.20 16.53
C SER A 237 -15.13 2.09 16.65
N MET A 238 -13.84 2.46 16.63
CA MET A 238 -12.77 1.55 16.97
C MET A 238 -12.91 1.21 18.46
N GLU A 239 -13.55 0.08 18.78
CA GLU A 239 -13.41 -0.54 20.10
C GLU A 239 -11.93 -0.54 20.45
N ALA A 240 -11.58 -0.14 21.68
CA ALA A 240 -10.20 0.02 22.16
C ALA A 240 -9.47 -1.34 22.18
N ALA A 241 -9.12 -1.86 21.00
CA ALA A 241 -8.48 -3.14 20.77
C ALA A 241 -6.97 -2.96 20.61
N ILE A 242 -6.36 -2.19 21.51
CA ILE A 242 -4.91 -2.20 21.68
C ILE A 242 -4.62 -2.28 23.17
N SER A 243 -3.99 -3.38 23.60
CA SER A 243 -3.49 -3.51 24.96
C SER A 243 -2.18 -2.75 25.17
N GLU A 244 -1.35 -2.55 24.13
CA GLU A 244 -0.07 -1.81 24.22
C GLU A 244 0.34 -1.11 22.91
N TRP A 245 0.77 0.15 23.01
CA TRP A 245 1.36 0.90 21.89
C TRP A 245 2.85 0.58 21.79
N ILE A 246 3.30 0.06 20.65
CA ILE A 246 4.70 -0.34 20.44
C ILE A 246 5.43 0.78 19.70
N TYR A 247 6.49 1.31 20.31
CA TYR A 247 7.35 2.35 19.73
C TYR A 247 8.68 1.76 19.26
N SER A 248 9.22 2.30 18.17
CA SER A 248 10.59 1.96 17.74
C SER A 248 11.61 2.75 18.55
N SER A 249 12.73 2.10 18.88
CA SER A 249 13.84 2.75 19.56
C SER A 249 14.53 3.79 18.66
N PRO A 250 15.22 4.80 19.23
CA PRO A 250 15.98 5.76 18.42
C PRO A 250 17.02 5.11 17.49
N ALA A 251 17.63 4.00 17.92
CA ALA A 251 18.59 3.26 17.10
C ALA A 251 17.94 2.60 15.88
N GLU A 252 16.75 1.99 16.05
CA GLU A 252 15.98 1.43 14.94
C GLU A 252 15.52 2.51 13.97
N LEU A 253 15.02 3.63 14.49
CA LEU A 253 14.59 4.77 13.66
C LEU A 253 15.76 5.33 12.84
N TRP A 254 16.96 5.43 13.44
CA TRP A 254 18.16 5.87 12.75
C TRP A 254 18.60 4.86 11.68
N GLY A 255 18.64 3.57 12.01
CA GLY A 255 18.98 2.50 11.05
C GLY A 255 18.02 2.48 9.85
N ARG A 256 16.71 2.60 10.09
CA ARG A 256 15.71 2.70 9.02
C ARG A 256 15.91 3.92 8.12
N PHE A 257 16.36 5.04 8.70
CA PHE A 257 16.64 6.25 7.95
C PHE A 257 17.89 6.07 7.06
N THR A 258 18.99 5.54 7.62
CA THR A 258 20.23 5.29 6.87
C THR A 258 20.04 4.27 5.76
N ASP A 259 19.28 3.22 6.01
CA ASP A 259 19.03 2.14 5.06
C ASP A 259 17.99 2.50 4.01
N VAL A 260 17.38 3.68 4.11
CA VAL A 260 16.25 4.07 3.26
C VAL A 260 15.17 2.97 3.28
N ALA A 261 14.88 2.45 4.48
CA ALA A 261 14.20 1.17 4.68
C ALA A 261 12.78 1.09 4.09
N THR A 262 12.18 2.24 3.76
CA THR A 262 10.91 2.29 3.01
C THR A 262 11.02 1.68 1.59
N LEU A 263 12.25 1.58 1.05
CA LEU A 263 12.55 0.95 -0.23
C LEU A 263 13.07 -0.49 -0.10
N VAL A 264 13.17 -1.03 1.12
CA VAL A 264 13.58 -2.41 1.37
C VAL A 264 12.32 -3.25 1.54
N ALA A 265 12.07 -4.20 0.66
CA ALA A 265 10.80 -4.91 0.57
C ALA A 265 10.83 -6.33 1.14
N PHE A 266 11.88 -7.11 0.88
CA PHE A 266 11.95 -8.54 1.16
C PHE A 266 13.19 -8.95 1.95
N SER A 267 14.37 -8.45 1.59
CA SER A 267 15.64 -8.83 2.22
C SER A 267 16.56 -7.63 2.38
N SER A 268 16.81 -7.26 3.63
CA SER A 268 17.80 -6.23 3.94
C SER A 268 19.19 -6.58 3.43
N ALA A 269 19.57 -7.86 3.42
CA ALA A 269 20.89 -8.30 2.99
C ALA A 269 21.14 -8.04 1.49
N GLU A 270 20.09 -8.13 0.67
CA GLU A 270 20.19 -7.98 -0.79
C GLU A 270 19.91 -6.53 -1.24
N GLU A 271 19.04 -5.81 -0.51
CA GLU A 271 18.50 -4.53 -0.99
C GLU A 271 19.22 -3.30 -0.41
N VAL A 272 19.67 -3.36 0.85
CA VAL A 272 20.11 -2.17 1.61
C VAL A 272 21.25 -1.43 0.91
N ILE A 273 22.18 -2.14 0.29
CA ILE A 273 23.29 -1.50 -0.44
C ILE A 273 22.78 -0.58 -1.56
N TYR A 274 21.74 -0.98 -2.28
CA TYR A 274 21.18 -0.23 -3.39
C TYR A 274 20.28 0.91 -2.91
N THR A 275 19.51 0.69 -1.85
CA THR A 275 18.67 1.74 -1.25
C THR A 275 19.53 2.83 -0.60
N GLN A 276 20.65 2.46 0.04
CA GLN A 276 21.65 3.40 0.57
C GLN A 276 22.30 4.23 -0.53
N ILE A 277 22.60 3.67 -1.71
CA ILE A 277 23.10 4.44 -2.85
C ILE A 277 22.11 5.55 -3.22
N ILE A 278 20.80 5.23 -3.29
CA ILE A 278 19.75 6.23 -3.55
C ILE A 278 19.75 7.30 -2.45
N GLY A 279 19.79 6.90 -1.18
CA GLY A 279 19.83 7.80 -0.02
C GLY A 279 21.02 8.77 -0.05
N ILE A 280 22.23 8.25 -0.28
CA ILE A 280 23.46 9.05 -0.36
C ILE A 280 23.38 10.05 -1.51
N VAL A 281 22.92 9.63 -2.69
CA VAL A 281 22.77 10.55 -3.83
C VAL A 281 21.76 11.65 -3.50
N LEU A 282 20.61 11.32 -2.91
CA LEU A 282 19.62 12.32 -2.47
C LEU A 282 20.19 13.28 -1.42
N LEU A 283 20.97 12.78 -0.46
CA LEU A 283 21.63 13.60 0.55
C LEU A 283 22.62 14.59 -0.07
N VAL A 284 23.49 14.12 -0.96
CA VAL A 284 24.45 14.98 -1.69
C VAL A 284 23.71 16.04 -2.51
N LEU A 285 22.67 15.65 -3.25
CA LEU A 285 21.85 16.58 -4.02
C LEU A 285 21.15 17.61 -3.13
N LEU A 286 20.65 17.21 -1.96
CA LEU A 286 20.03 18.10 -0.99
C LEU A 286 21.04 19.11 -0.45
N ILE A 287 22.23 18.67 -0.02
CA ILE A 287 23.30 19.55 0.47
C ILE A 287 23.67 20.59 -0.60
N LEU A 288 23.92 20.15 -1.85
CA LEU A 288 24.21 21.06 -2.96
C LEU A 288 23.07 22.06 -3.22
N THR A 289 21.82 21.63 -3.03
CA THR A 289 20.64 22.49 -3.19
C THR A 289 20.54 23.52 -2.06
N ILE A 290 20.80 23.12 -0.81
CA ILE A 290 20.86 24.01 0.36
C ILE A 290 21.96 25.06 0.17
N VAL A 291 23.18 24.63 -0.14
CA VAL A 291 24.33 25.53 -0.36
C VAL A 291 24.03 26.56 -1.45
N LYS A 292 23.41 26.16 -2.56
CA LYS A 292 23.00 27.10 -3.63
C LYS A 292 21.88 28.04 -3.23
N THR A 293 20.93 27.56 -2.43
CA THR A 293 19.76 28.34 -2.02
C THR A 293 20.17 29.43 -1.03
N PHE A 294 21.02 29.10 -0.05
CA PHE A 294 21.45 30.05 0.98
C PHE A 294 22.74 30.81 0.64
N GLY A 295 23.61 30.28 -0.22
CA GLY A 295 24.89 30.90 -0.57
C GLY A 295 24.83 32.03 -1.61
N LYS A 296 23.66 32.33 -2.19
CA LYS A 296 23.49 33.34 -3.26
C LYS A 296 22.34 34.34 -3.03
N GLN A 297 21.69 34.34 -1.87
CA GLN A 297 20.44 35.08 -1.67
C GLN A 297 20.62 36.41 -0.90
N GLU A 298 20.42 37.53 -1.60
CA GLU A 298 20.01 38.82 -1.00
C GLU A 298 18.49 38.86 -0.73
N SER A 299 17.71 37.95 -1.33
CA SER A 299 16.26 37.83 -1.15
C SER A 299 15.92 36.55 -0.38
N GLY A 300 15.13 36.62 0.70
CA GLY A 300 14.91 35.50 1.63
C GLY A 300 14.28 34.21 1.08
N ILE A 301 13.88 33.31 2.00
CA ILE A 301 13.39 31.96 1.69
C ILE A 301 12.07 31.99 0.91
N SER A 302 12.05 31.32 -0.25
CA SER A 302 10.83 31.22 -1.09
C SER A 302 9.64 30.55 -0.37
N LYS A 303 8.41 30.87 -0.77
CA LYS A 303 7.17 30.24 -0.24
C LYS A 303 7.23 28.70 -0.28
N LYS A 304 7.75 28.14 -1.37
CA LYS A 304 7.85 26.68 -1.58
C LYS A 304 8.89 26.02 -0.67
N TRP A 305 10.01 26.69 -0.43
CA TRP A 305 11.01 26.23 0.55
C TRP A 305 10.48 26.30 1.97
N ARG A 306 9.77 27.36 2.35
CA ARG A 306 9.10 27.44 3.66
C ARG A 306 8.13 26.27 3.86
N PHE A 307 7.33 25.95 2.85
CA PHE A 307 6.45 24.78 2.87
C PHE A 307 7.21 23.47 3.01
N GLY A 308 8.24 23.25 2.20
CA GLY A 308 9.08 22.05 2.30
C GLY A 308 9.71 21.88 3.68
N ILE A 309 10.24 22.95 4.27
CA ILE A 309 10.81 22.93 5.63
C ILE A 309 9.74 22.59 6.66
N TYR A 310 8.60 23.28 6.67
CA TYR A 310 7.55 23.03 7.68
C TYR A 310 7.01 21.61 7.60
N LEU A 311 6.77 21.11 6.38
CA LEU A 311 6.28 19.76 6.19
C LEU A 311 7.33 18.72 6.55
N LEU A 312 8.62 18.94 6.21
CA LEU A 312 9.70 18.03 6.61
C LEU A 312 9.86 17.99 8.14
N LEU A 313 9.79 19.13 8.83
CA LEU A 313 9.82 19.18 10.30
C LEU A 313 8.64 18.44 10.93
N LEU A 314 7.42 18.63 10.41
CA LEU A 314 6.26 17.86 10.84
C LEU A 314 6.49 16.35 10.66
N LEU A 315 6.98 15.94 9.49
CA LEU A 315 7.24 14.52 9.21
C LEU A 315 8.33 13.94 10.12
N ILE A 316 9.38 14.70 10.47
CA ILE A 316 10.38 14.27 11.46
C ILE A 316 9.72 14.04 12.82
N VAL A 317 8.88 14.96 13.28
CA VAL A 317 8.15 14.81 14.56
C VAL A 317 7.27 13.57 14.52
N LEU A 318 6.49 13.37 13.45
CA LEU A 318 5.65 12.18 13.31
C LEU A 318 6.47 10.89 13.25
N TYR A 319 7.64 10.91 12.60
CA TYR A 319 8.52 9.75 12.48
C TYR A 319 9.07 9.28 13.84
N VAL A 320 9.35 10.20 14.76
CA VAL A 320 9.88 9.86 16.09
C VAL A 320 8.80 9.68 17.16
N SER A 321 7.60 10.23 16.95
CA SER A 321 6.54 10.27 17.97
C SER A 321 5.37 9.32 17.73
N LEU A 322 5.18 8.77 16.52
CA LEU A 322 4.10 7.82 16.26
C LEU A 322 4.51 6.38 16.60
N PRO A 323 3.60 5.56 17.17
CA PRO A 323 3.87 4.15 17.40
C PRO A 323 3.95 3.36 16.09
N GLU A 324 4.67 2.24 16.10
CA GLU A 324 4.87 1.35 14.96
C GLU A 324 3.67 0.44 14.70
N LEU A 325 2.96 0.01 15.76
CA LEU A 325 1.70 -0.72 15.69
C LEU A 325 0.55 0.12 16.26
N THR A 326 -0.53 0.24 15.48
CA THR A 326 -1.82 0.84 15.89
C THR A 326 -2.99 -0.07 15.56
N SER A 327 -4.19 0.29 16.03
CA SER A 327 -5.44 -0.44 15.76
C SER A 327 -5.80 -0.50 14.27
N ASP A 328 -5.31 0.46 13.46
CA ASP A 328 -5.53 0.58 12.01
C ASP A 328 -4.43 -0.10 11.17
N GLY A 329 -3.52 -0.84 11.82
CA GLY A 329 -2.37 -1.49 11.19
C GLY A 329 -1.00 -0.99 11.70
N GLY A 330 0.07 -1.62 11.22
CA GLY A 330 1.45 -1.30 11.59
C GLY A 330 2.24 -0.61 10.47
N ILE A 331 3.56 -0.46 10.68
CA ILE A 331 4.51 0.01 9.66
C ILE A 331 4.36 1.52 9.36
N ILE A 332 3.95 2.31 10.36
CA ILE A 332 3.70 3.76 10.21
C ILE A 332 5.00 4.51 9.88
N THR A 333 6.11 4.19 10.55
CA THR A 333 7.37 4.92 10.38
C THR A 333 7.91 4.80 8.95
N PHE A 334 7.80 3.64 8.30
CA PHE A 334 8.21 3.46 6.90
C PHE A 334 7.35 4.28 5.93
N ARG A 335 6.05 4.43 6.23
CA ARG A 335 5.13 5.28 5.45
C ARG A 335 5.51 6.75 5.61
N ILE A 336 5.79 7.21 6.83
CA ILE A 336 6.27 8.59 7.08
C ILE A 336 7.62 8.84 6.39
N HIS A 337 8.56 7.90 6.48
CA HIS A 337 9.85 7.99 5.80
C HIS A 337 9.68 8.17 4.28
N TRP A 338 8.73 7.46 3.66
CA TRP A 338 8.40 7.64 2.24
C TRP A 338 8.02 9.10 1.93
N PHE A 339 7.16 9.72 2.75
CA PHE A 339 6.79 11.14 2.61
C PHE A 339 7.98 12.09 2.83
N MET A 340 8.96 11.74 3.67
CA MET A 340 10.18 12.54 3.84
C MET A 340 10.98 12.56 2.54
N LEU A 341 11.18 11.41 1.89
CA LEU A 341 11.86 11.31 0.60
C LEU A 341 11.14 12.13 -0.48
N LEU A 342 9.80 12.08 -0.50
CA LEU A 342 8.96 12.86 -1.41
C LEU A 342 9.28 14.37 -1.32
N ILE A 343 9.32 14.92 -0.10
CA ILE A 343 9.56 16.35 0.13
C ILE A 343 11.01 16.72 -0.11
N VAL A 344 11.97 15.87 0.25
CA VAL A 344 13.40 16.08 -0.06
C VAL A 344 13.59 16.22 -1.57
N ILE A 345 13.02 15.32 -2.39
CA ILE A 345 13.12 15.40 -3.85
C ILE A 345 12.43 16.66 -4.38
N ALA A 346 11.28 17.04 -3.83
CA ALA A 346 10.59 18.28 -4.18
C ALA A 346 11.47 19.51 -3.93
N MET A 347 12.16 19.56 -2.80
CA MET A 347 13.09 20.65 -2.45
C MET A 347 14.31 20.68 -3.36
N ILE A 348 14.93 19.53 -3.64
CA ILE A 348 16.04 19.40 -4.62
C ILE A 348 15.62 19.94 -5.98
N SER A 349 14.37 19.70 -6.40
CA SER A 349 13.86 20.11 -7.71
C SER A 349 13.87 21.62 -7.98
N THR A 350 13.92 22.42 -6.91
CA THR A 350 13.89 23.89 -7.00
C THR A 350 15.15 24.49 -7.61
N GLN A 351 16.28 23.78 -7.56
CA GLN A 351 17.56 24.27 -8.04
C GLN A 351 18.08 23.51 -9.27
N ARG A 352 18.79 24.23 -10.15
CA ARG A 352 19.49 23.60 -11.28
C ARG A 352 20.82 23.00 -10.80
N GLN A 353 20.98 21.70 -11.04
CA GLN A 353 22.27 21.03 -10.85
C GLN A 353 23.20 21.19 -12.05
N SER A 354 24.51 21.03 -11.83
CA SER A 354 25.48 21.00 -12.93
C SER A 354 25.26 19.74 -13.77
N ARG A 355 25.67 19.77 -15.04
CA ARG A 355 25.46 18.64 -15.95
C ARG A 355 26.09 17.36 -15.43
N LEU A 356 27.32 17.44 -14.91
CA LEU A 356 28.04 16.29 -14.34
C LEU A 356 27.27 15.67 -13.18
N VAL A 357 26.83 16.48 -12.21
CA VAL A 357 26.07 16.00 -11.04
C VAL A 357 24.78 15.30 -11.47
N LYS A 358 24.06 15.82 -12.47
CA LYS A 358 22.85 15.18 -13.00
C LYS A 358 23.14 13.81 -13.59
N VAL A 359 24.17 13.72 -14.44
CA VAL A 359 24.53 12.46 -15.11
C VAL A 359 24.97 11.42 -14.08
N MET A 360 25.83 11.80 -13.13
CA MET A 360 26.27 10.90 -12.07
C MET A 360 25.10 10.42 -11.20
N ALA A 361 24.19 11.32 -10.81
CA ALA A 361 23.01 10.95 -10.03
C ALA A 361 22.09 9.99 -10.80
N LEU A 362 21.84 10.24 -12.08
CA LEU A 362 21.01 9.36 -12.92
C LEU A 362 21.65 7.99 -13.12
N ILE A 363 22.98 7.92 -13.31
CA ILE A 363 23.69 6.64 -13.44
C ILE A 363 23.63 5.87 -12.12
N ALA A 364 23.96 6.50 -11.00
CA ALA A 364 23.98 5.83 -9.69
C ALA A 364 22.59 5.32 -9.30
N ILE A 365 21.55 6.15 -9.45
CA ILE A 365 20.19 5.76 -9.11
C ILE A 365 19.63 4.77 -10.13
N GLY A 366 19.93 4.94 -11.42
CA GLY A 366 19.54 3.97 -12.46
C GLY A 366 20.16 2.60 -12.21
N PHE A 367 21.44 2.54 -11.83
CA PHE A 367 22.12 1.31 -11.44
C PHE A 367 21.45 0.67 -10.22
N ALA A 368 21.27 1.41 -9.12
CA ALA A 368 20.60 0.91 -7.93
C ALA A 368 19.19 0.38 -8.23
N HIS A 369 18.40 1.13 -9.02
CA HIS A 369 17.06 0.73 -9.42
C HIS A 369 17.04 -0.54 -10.27
N ILE A 370 17.95 -0.67 -11.24
CA ILE A 370 18.06 -1.89 -12.06
C ILE A 370 18.41 -3.09 -11.19
N MET A 371 19.36 -2.95 -10.26
CA MET A 371 19.73 -4.05 -9.36
C MET A 371 18.58 -4.46 -8.44
N LEU A 372 17.83 -3.49 -7.89
CA LEU A 372 16.62 -3.76 -7.12
C LEU A 372 15.56 -4.46 -7.97
N CYS A 373 15.31 -4.01 -9.20
CA CYS A 373 14.36 -4.66 -10.12
C CYS A 373 14.75 -6.10 -10.45
N THR A 374 16.04 -6.38 -10.66
CA THR A 374 16.55 -7.75 -10.86
C THR A 374 16.26 -8.62 -9.64
N TYR A 375 16.58 -8.13 -8.44
CA TYR A 375 16.28 -8.85 -7.20
C TYR A 375 14.76 -9.08 -7.03
N TYR A 376 13.93 -8.07 -7.30
CA TYR A 376 12.48 -8.20 -7.22
C TYR A 376 11.92 -9.21 -8.20
N TRP A 377 12.50 -9.32 -9.40
CA TRP A 377 12.11 -10.32 -10.37
C TRP A 377 12.32 -11.74 -9.82
N ASP A 378 13.50 -12.01 -9.25
CA ASP A 378 13.83 -13.32 -8.68
C ASP A 378 12.95 -13.64 -7.46
N ALA A 379 12.81 -12.68 -6.55
CA ALA A 379 11.97 -12.81 -5.36
C ALA A 379 10.48 -13.04 -5.72
N GLN A 380 9.97 -12.35 -6.74
CA GLN A 380 8.60 -12.53 -7.22
C GLN A 380 8.41 -13.88 -7.91
N THR A 381 9.38 -14.34 -8.69
CA THR A 381 9.29 -15.62 -9.40
C THR A 381 9.17 -16.79 -8.42
N GLY A 382 9.96 -16.80 -7.34
CA GLY A 382 9.83 -17.82 -6.29
C GLY A 382 8.46 -17.82 -5.61
N ARG A 383 7.94 -16.64 -5.27
CA ARG A 383 6.60 -16.49 -4.66
C ARG A 383 5.48 -16.85 -5.62
N ALA A 384 5.64 -16.55 -6.91
CA ALA A 384 4.67 -16.89 -7.93
C ALA A 384 4.51 -18.40 -8.11
N GLN A 385 5.61 -19.16 -8.01
CA GLN A 385 5.56 -20.63 -8.00
C GLN A 385 4.71 -21.15 -6.84
N ASP A 386 4.93 -20.63 -5.62
CA ASP A 386 4.15 -21.03 -4.44
C ASP A 386 2.67 -20.66 -4.59
N LEU A 387 2.36 -19.46 -5.08
CA LEU A 387 0.98 -19.05 -5.34
C LEU A 387 0.29 -19.95 -6.38
N ASN A 388 1.01 -20.36 -7.42
CA ASN A 388 0.47 -21.25 -8.45
C ASN A 388 0.18 -22.65 -7.91
N HIS A 389 0.90 -23.13 -6.89
CA HIS A 389 0.51 -24.35 -6.17
C HIS A 389 -0.86 -24.19 -5.51
N TYR A 390 -1.12 -23.06 -4.83
CA TYR A 390 -2.45 -22.77 -4.28
C TYR A 390 -3.52 -22.69 -5.35
N LYS A 391 -3.26 -22.00 -6.47
CA LYS A 391 -4.22 -21.95 -7.60
C LYS A 391 -4.56 -23.34 -8.13
N ALA A 392 -3.55 -24.20 -8.28
CA ALA A 392 -3.75 -25.56 -8.77
C ALA A 392 -4.62 -26.38 -7.80
N LEU A 393 -4.35 -26.33 -6.48
CA LEU A 393 -5.21 -26.97 -5.48
C LEU A 393 -6.62 -26.38 -5.45
N GLY A 394 -6.74 -25.05 -5.60
CA GLY A 394 -8.01 -24.35 -5.74
C GLY A 394 -8.86 -24.88 -6.88
N GLY A 395 -8.24 -25.38 -7.96
CA GLY A 395 -8.91 -26.06 -9.07
C GLY A 395 -9.80 -27.22 -8.63
N GLN A 396 -9.38 -27.98 -7.61
CA GLN A 396 -10.07 -29.18 -7.12
C GLN A 396 -11.16 -28.89 -6.07
N ILE A 397 -11.14 -27.71 -5.44
CA ILE A 397 -12.12 -27.34 -4.41
C ILE A 397 -13.46 -27.01 -5.09
N GLN A 398 -14.54 -27.60 -4.60
CA GLN A 398 -15.88 -27.31 -5.13
C GLN A 398 -16.41 -25.95 -4.66
N PRO A 399 -17.27 -25.27 -5.43
CA PRO A 399 -18.03 -24.11 -4.95
C PRO A 399 -18.89 -24.45 -3.73
N ASN A 400 -19.28 -23.45 -2.94
CA ASN A 400 -20.06 -23.62 -1.70
C ASN A 400 -19.38 -24.47 -0.61
N SER A 401 -18.04 -24.43 -0.52
CA SER A 401 -17.27 -25.22 0.45
C SER A 401 -16.55 -24.36 1.48
N VAL A 402 -16.34 -24.91 2.67
CA VAL A 402 -15.52 -24.36 3.75
C VAL A 402 -14.12 -24.97 3.69
N VAL A 403 -13.10 -24.11 3.62
CA VAL A 403 -11.69 -24.49 3.50
C VAL A 403 -10.92 -24.01 4.72
N LEU A 404 -10.22 -24.93 5.38
CA LEU A 404 -9.30 -24.62 6.47
C LEU A 404 -7.84 -24.82 6.03
N PRO A 405 -7.07 -23.73 5.85
CA PRO A 405 -5.65 -23.84 5.59
C PRO A 405 -4.84 -23.96 6.90
N LEU A 406 -4.09 -25.05 7.04
CA LEU A 406 -3.08 -25.32 8.06
C LEU A 406 -1.70 -25.17 7.43
N CYS A 407 -1.27 -23.92 7.32
CA CYS A 407 -0.01 -23.56 6.70
C CYS A 407 0.74 -22.61 7.64
N ASP A 408 1.82 -23.08 8.26
CA ASP A 408 2.71 -22.22 9.04
C ASP A 408 3.47 -21.32 8.06
N PHE A 409 2.93 -20.13 7.87
CA PHE A 409 3.33 -19.24 6.80
C PHE A 409 4.70 -18.61 7.07
N ALA A 410 5.56 -18.59 6.05
CA ALA A 410 6.56 -17.54 5.95
C ALA A 410 5.85 -16.18 5.92
N TRP A 411 6.44 -15.16 6.56
CA TRP A 411 5.81 -13.85 6.76
C TRP A 411 5.34 -13.19 5.44
N ASP A 412 6.01 -13.50 4.33
CA ASP A 412 5.79 -12.97 2.97
C ASP A 412 4.80 -13.79 2.12
N ARG A 413 4.27 -14.91 2.64
CA ARG A 413 3.29 -15.80 1.97
C ARG A 413 2.00 -15.97 2.75
N LYS A 414 1.84 -15.15 3.79
CA LYS A 414 0.84 -15.30 4.86
C LYS A 414 -0.61 -15.39 4.37
N HIS A 415 -0.92 -14.83 3.20
CA HIS A 415 -2.28 -14.73 2.69
C HIS A 415 -2.53 -15.58 1.44
N PHE A 416 -1.57 -16.39 0.99
CA PHE A 416 -1.69 -17.08 -0.31
C PHE A 416 -2.85 -18.09 -0.36
N SER A 417 -3.20 -18.67 0.79
CA SER A 417 -4.35 -19.57 0.91
C SER A 417 -5.67 -18.91 0.51
N ASN A 418 -5.81 -17.59 0.65
CA ASN A 418 -7.03 -16.87 0.26
C ASN A 418 -7.36 -16.98 -1.24
N ILE A 419 -6.38 -17.26 -2.10
CA ILE A 419 -6.61 -17.47 -3.54
C ILE A 419 -7.53 -18.66 -3.83
N VAL A 420 -7.54 -19.70 -2.98
CA VAL A 420 -8.42 -20.86 -3.20
C VAL A 420 -9.91 -20.52 -3.01
N GLY A 421 -10.18 -19.42 -2.31
CA GLY A 421 -11.53 -18.88 -2.10
C GLY A 421 -12.06 -18.02 -3.25
N LEU A 422 -11.33 -17.88 -4.36
CA LEU A 422 -11.79 -17.17 -5.56
C LEU A 422 -12.75 -18.04 -6.40
N LYS A 423 -13.75 -18.61 -5.72
CA LYS A 423 -14.83 -19.44 -6.26
C LYS A 423 -16.15 -19.07 -5.60
N PRO A 424 -17.29 -19.23 -6.31
CA PRO A 424 -18.60 -18.89 -5.78
C PRO A 424 -18.84 -19.58 -4.43
N ASN A 425 -19.18 -18.78 -3.42
CA ASN A 425 -19.52 -19.19 -2.06
C ASN A 425 -18.50 -20.10 -1.36
N THR A 426 -17.22 -20.08 -1.78
CA THR A 426 -16.15 -20.82 -1.09
C THR A 426 -15.59 -19.97 0.04
N ILE A 427 -15.60 -20.49 1.27
CA ILE A 427 -15.17 -19.77 2.47
C ILE A 427 -13.82 -20.30 2.95
N VAL A 428 -12.79 -19.47 2.88
CA VAL A 428 -11.50 -19.71 3.52
C VAL A 428 -11.55 -19.16 4.94
N LEU A 429 -11.47 -20.05 5.94
CA LEU A 429 -11.60 -19.66 7.36
C LEU A 429 -10.47 -18.75 7.83
N TYR A 430 -9.31 -18.82 7.17
CA TYR A 430 -8.24 -17.85 7.38
C TYR A 430 -8.53 -16.55 6.60
N ASN A 431 -9.16 -15.59 7.28
CA ASN A 431 -9.38 -14.25 6.77
C ASN A 431 -8.94 -13.23 7.84
N TYR A 432 -7.78 -12.60 7.63
CA TYR A 432 -7.22 -11.67 8.61
C TYR A 432 -7.89 -10.28 8.64
N GLU A 433 -8.65 -9.93 7.60
CA GLU A 433 -9.29 -8.62 7.44
C GLU A 433 -10.64 -8.56 8.15
N ALA A 434 -11.47 -9.59 7.96
CA ALA A 434 -12.83 -9.66 8.48
C ALA A 434 -12.98 -9.47 10.01
N PRO A 435 -12.01 -9.84 10.87
CA PRO A 435 -12.07 -9.51 12.31
C PRO A 435 -11.83 -8.04 12.62
N LYS A 436 -11.28 -7.28 11.69
CA LYS A 436 -10.81 -5.91 11.96
C LYS A 436 -11.88 -4.91 11.53
N ALA A 437 -12.27 -4.04 12.46
CA ALA A 437 -13.34 -3.07 12.25
C ALA A 437 -13.03 -1.99 11.18
N TYR A 438 -11.79 -1.92 10.67
CA TYR A 438 -11.35 -0.92 9.70
C TYR A 438 -11.39 -1.38 8.24
N PHE A 439 -11.78 -2.62 7.95
CA PHE A 439 -11.99 -3.10 6.56
C PHE A 439 -13.48 -3.03 6.16
N PRO A 440 -13.80 -2.97 4.85
CA PRO A 440 -15.18 -2.84 4.37
C PRO A 440 -15.98 -4.14 4.45
N LEU A 441 -15.34 -5.28 4.74
CA LEU A 441 -15.99 -6.57 4.99
C LEU A 441 -15.72 -6.98 6.43
N LYS A 442 -16.73 -7.50 7.12
CA LYS A 442 -16.59 -8.06 8.48
C LYS A 442 -17.35 -9.37 8.62
N TYR A 443 -17.02 -10.13 9.65
CA TYR A 443 -17.87 -11.26 10.06
C TYR A 443 -19.25 -10.76 10.50
N LYS A 444 -20.30 -11.50 10.12
CA LYS A 444 -21.69 -11.18 10.43
C LYS A 444 -22.01 -11.27 11.92
N GLN A 445 -21.38 -12.22 12.61
CA GLN A 445 -21.37 -12.30 14.06
C GLN A 445 -19.98 -11.91 14.57
N SER A 446 -19.87 -11.49 15.82
CA SER A 446 -18.60 -11.14 16.44
C SER A 446 -17.67 -12.36 16.48
N GLY A 447 -16.82 -12.49 15.45
CA GLY A 447 -15.84 -13.57 15.32
C GLY A 447 -16.08 -14.53 14.15
N SER A 448 -15.07 -15.34 13.86
CA SER A 448 -15.16 -16.44 12.90
C SER A 448 -15.99 -17.59 13.50
N PRO A 449 -16.74 -18.38 12.72
CA PRO A 449 -17.28 -19.64 13.25
C PRO A 449 -16.16 -20.61 13.61
N LYS A 450 -16.43 -21.49 14.58
CA LYS A 450 -15.52 -22.55 15.00
C LYS A 450 -15.45 -23.64 13.92
N PRO A 451 -14.26 -23.99 13.40
CA PRO A 451 -14.15 -25.13 12.49
C PRO A 451 -14.46 -26.42 13.24
N ILE A 452 -15.34 -27.24 12.67
CA ILE A 452 -15.55 -28.62 13.10
C ILE A 452 -14.72 -29.51 12.19
N ILE A 453 -13.88 -30.33 12.83
CA ILE A 453 -13.21 -31.47 12.21
C ILE A 453 -13.64 -32.68 13.02
N GLU A 454 -14.38 -33.60 12.40
CA GLU A 454 -14.99 -34.72 13.12
C GLU A 454 -13.94 -35.54 13.88
N GLY A 455 -14.20 -35.79 15.17
CA GLY A 455 -13.32 -36.56 16.05
C GLY A 455 -12.10 -35.83 16.60
N VAL A 456 -11.97 -34.51 16.42
CA VAL A 456 -10.80 -33.73 16.88
C VAL A 456 -11.22 -32.58 17.80
N ASP A 457 -10.60 -32.45 18.97
CA ASP A 457 -10.78 -31.29 19.84
C ASP A 457 -9.67 -30.25 19.56
N LEU A 458 -9.95 -29.31 18.64
CA LEU A 458 -9.04 -28.22 18.34
C LEU A 458 -9.23 -27.07 19.34
N TYR A 459 -8.38 -27.02 20.37
CA TYR A 459 -8.35 -25.86 21.27
C TYR A 459 -7.71 -24.62 20.61
N ASP A 460 -8.01 -23.42 21.11
CA ASP A 460 -7.60 -22.15 20.48
C ASP A 460 -6.09 -22.04 20.18
N GLY A 461 -5.23 -22.69 20.98
CA GLY A 461 -3.78 -22.67 20.78
C GLY A 461 -3.34 -23.28 19.44
N HIS A 462 -4.06 -24.29 18.98
CA HIS A 462 -3.91 -24.93 17.68
C HIS A 462 -4.32 -24.00 16.53
N LEU A 463 -5.37 -23.21 16.76
CA LEU A 463 -5.99 -22.32 15.79
C LEU A 463 -5.55 -20.86 15.94
N ASN A 464 -4.47 -20.57 16.69
CA ASN A 464 -3.95 -19.22 16.90
C ASN A 464 -3.63 -18.40 15.62
N PHE A 465 -3.62 -19.03 14.45
CA PHE A 465 -3.50 -18.35 13.16
C PHE A 465 -4.85 -17.87 12.62
N LEU A 466 -5.95 -18.50 13.01
CA LEU A 466 -7.31 -17.99 12.82
C LEU A 466 -7.55 -16.78 13.74
N PRO A 467 -8.58 -15.97 13.44
CA PRO A 467 -9.02 -14.92 14.36
C PRO A 467 -9.31 -15.48 15.75
N LYS A 468 -8.76 -14.85 16.81
CA LYS A 468 -8.91 -15.27 18.21
C LYS A 468 -10.34 -15.21 18.75
N VAL A 469 -11.22 -14.48 18.06
CA VAL A 469 -12.62 -14.35 18.44
C VAL A 469 -13.41 -15.32 17.58
N PHE A 470 -13.92 -16.37 18.22
CA PHE A 470 -14.88 -17.28 17.62
C PHE A 470 -16.29 -16.90 18.06
N ASN A 471 -17.26 -17.02 17.17
CA ASN A 471 -18.67 -16.92 17.51
C ASN A 471 -19.23 -18.29 17.97
N ASP A 472 -20.51 -18.31 18.37
CA ASP A 472 -21.18 -19.53 18.86
C ASP A 472 -21.56 -20.52 17.75
N GLN A 473 -21.35 -20.16 16.48
CA GLN A 473 -21.58 -21.06 15.36
C GLN A 473 -20.37 -21.96 15.13
N SER A 474 -20.68 -23.18 14.74
CA SER A 474 -19.69 -24.17 14.33
C SER A 474 -19.96 -24.58 12.88
N ARG A 475 -18.90 -24.80 12.10
CA ARG A 475 -19.00 -25.09 10.66
C ARG A 475 -18.10 -26.25 10.31
N GLN A 476 -18.67 -27.27 9.65
CA GLN A 476 -17.92 -28.39 9.11
C GLN A 476 -16.91 -27.88 8.07
N VAL A 477 -15.70 -28.41 8.14
CA VAL A 477 -14.65 -28.15 7.14
C VAL A 477 -14.79 -29.18 6.02
N ASP A 478 -14.96 -28.72 4.78
CA ASP A 478 -15.06 -29.60 3.61
C ASP A 478 -13.67 -29.95 3.06
N TYR A 479 -12.74 -28.98 3.12
CA TYR A 479 -11.37 -29.14 2.61
C TYR A 479 -10.32 -28.66 3.60
N LEU A 480 -9.24 -29.43 3.72
CA LEU A 480 -8.05 -29.08 4.49
C LEU A 480 -6.86 -28.88 3.54
N ILE A 481 -6.17 -27.75 3.66
CA ILE A 481 -4.90 -27.51 2.97
C ILE A 481 -3.78 -27.56 3.99
N ILE A 482 -2.81 -28.46 3.80
CA ILE A 482 -1.72 -28.67 4.76
C ILE A 482 -0.38 -28.41 4.09
N HIS A 483 0.43 -27.54 4.70
CA HIS A 483 1.81 -27.31 4.28
C HIS A 483 2.74 -28.36 4.92
N LYS A 484 3.63 -28.98 4.13
CA LYS A 484 4.55 -30.05 4.57
C LYS A 484 5.44 -29.65 5.75
N HIS A 485 5.81 -28.37 5.80
CA HIS A 485 6.65 -27.80 6.86
C HIS A 485 5.85 -27.02 7.91
N ASP A 486 4.53 -27.23 7.98
CA ASP A 486 3.73 -26.67 9.05
C ASP A 486 4.28 -27.14 10.41
N ARG A 487 4.61 -26.20 11.31
CA ARG A 487 5.20 -26.54 12.61
C ARG A 487 4.17 -27.06 13.60
N LYS A 488 2.89 -26.80 13.39
CA LYS A 488 1.79 -27.13 14.32
C LYS A 488 1.15 -28.46 13.97
N PHE A 489 1.02 -28.79 12.69
CA PHE A 489 0.43 -30.04 12.24
C PHE A 489 1.09 -31.28 12.87
N PRO A 490 2.43 -31.39 12.97
CA PRO A 490 3.07 -32.50 13.70
C PRO A 490 2.73 -32.56 15.20
N GLN A 491 2.26 -31.46 15.80
CA GLN A 491 1.86 -31.37 17.20
C GLN A 491 0.38 -31.73 17.42
N MET A 492 -0.34 -32.11 16.36
CA MET A 492 -1.77 -32.41 16.36
C MET A 492 -2.04 -33.88 15.97
N PRO A 493 -1.71 -34.86 16.82
CA PRO A 493 -1.87 -36.29 16.49
C PRO A 493 -3.33 -36.67 16.21
N GLU A 494 -4.28 -36.10 16.93
CA GLU A 494 -5.74 -36.31 16.73
C GLU A 494 -6.19 -35.86 15.34
N LEU A 495 -5.65 -34.75 14.83
CA LEU A 495 -5.94 -34.29 13.48
C LEU A 495 -5.40 -35.25 12.42
N LYS A 496 -4.24 -35.87 12.67
CA LYS A 496 -3.70 -36.89 11.77
C LYS A 496 -4.60 -38.13 11.70
N GLU A 497 -5.10 -38.59 12.84
CA GLU A 497 -6.06 -39.71 12.91
C GLU A 497 -7.38 -39.38 12.21
N SER A 498 -7.92 -38.17 12.42
CA SER A 498 -9.11 -37.70 11.72
C SER A 498 -8.89 -37.55 10.21
N LEU A 499 -7.70 -37.12 9.76
CA LEU A 499 -7.37 -37.10 8.33
C LEU A 499 -7.34 -38.49 7.70
N GLU A 500 -6.88 -39.51 8.43
CA GLU A 500 -6.85 -40.90 7.95
C GLU A 500 -8.25 -41.52 7.90
N THR A 501 -9.12 -41.12 8.83
CA THR A 501 -10.47 -41.68 9.00
C THR A 501 -11.53 -40.96 8.15
N ASN A 502 -11.58 -39.62 8.25
CA ASN A 502 -12.70 -38.79 7.78
C ASN A 502 -12.37 -37.99 6.52
N TYR A 503 -11.10 -37.94 6.10
CA TYR A 503 -10.68 -37.22 4.90
C TYR A 503 -9.96 -38.16 3.91
N GLU A 504 -9.87 -37.72 2.67
CA GLU A 504 -9.06 -38.34 1.62
C GLU A 504 -8.14 -37.31 0.97
N LEU A 505 -6.95 -37.75 0.57
CA LEU A 505 -6.00 -36.91 -0.14
C LEU A 505 -6.46 -36.75 -1.59
N VAL A 506 -6.76 -35.51 -2.00
CA VAL A 506 -7.20 -35.20 -3.37
C VAL A 506 -6.01 -34.90 -4.28
N GLU A 507 -5.13 -34.00 -3.85
CA GLU A 507 -4.01 -33.56 -4.68
C GLU A 507 -2.81 -33.07 -3.84
N LYS A 508 -1.61 -33.20 -4.40
CA LYS A 508 -0.37 -32.61 -3.87
C LYS A 508 0.27 -31.70 -4.90
N LYS A 509 0.70 -30.51 -4.48
CA LYS A 509 1.42 -29.53 -5.31
C LYS A 509 2.55 -28.90 -4.50
N GLY A 510 3.79 -29.12 -4.93
CA GLY A 510 4.96 -28.66 -4.18
C GLY A 510 4.92 -29.15 -2.74
N SER A 511 4.97 -28.20 -1.80
CA SER A 511 4.89 -28.46 -0.35
C SER A 511 3.46 -28.51 0.20
N LEU A 512 2.43 -28.40 -0.63
CA LEU A 512 1.02 -28.37 -0.21
C LEU A 512 0.30 -29.69 -0.50
N SER A 513 -0.54 -30.11 0.43
CA SER A 513 -1.46 -31.24 0.27
C SER A 513 -2.90 -30.78 0.49
N LEU A 514 -3.82 -31.15 -0.40
CA LEU A 514 -5.25 -30.89 -0.28
C LEU A 514 -5.97 -32.18 0.10
N TYR A 515 -6.76 -32.10 1.17
CA TYR A 515 -7.63 -33.16 1.64
C TYR A 515 -9.09 -32.73 1.52
N ARG A 516 -9.97 -33.68 1.23
CA ARG A 516 -11.42 -33.51 1.14
C ARG A 516 -12.11 -34.42 2.14
N MET A 517 -13.14 -33.94 2.80
CA MET A 517 -13.96 -34.76 3.69
C MET A 517 -14.61 -35.90 2.90
N ARG A 518 -14.62 -37.11 3.46
CA ARG A 518 -15.33 -38.25 2.86
C ARG A 518 -16.84 -38.04 3.03
N ASP A 519 -17.58 -38.47 2.01
CA ASP A 519 -19.06 -38.49 2.06
C ASP A 519 -19.59 -39.53 3.04
#